data_AF-A0A259HA18-F1
#
_entry.id   AF-A0A259HA18-F1
#
_cell.length_a   1.000
_cell.length_b   1.000
_cell.length_c   1.000
_cell.angle_alpha   90.00
_cell.angle_beta   90.00
_cell.angle_gamma   90.00
#
_symmetry.space_group_name_H-M   'P 1'
#
loop_
_entity.id
_entity.type
_entity.pdbx_description
1 polymer ?
#
loop_
_entity_poly.entity_id
_entity_poly.type
_entity_poly.pdbx_seq_one_letter_code
_entity_poly.pdbx_strand_id
1 'polypeptide(L)'
;TGAPVEPPLETDIEGGDVRLSPRPWSRIGSFDWSGVFSPDEMAVWNAFLAGTGDGSTRWYMPVLEPAGAGYAIRVVDMVSGSLAYGQAGDGYTTVSFKMRVYPAQMVPPVPVIDTLGTTVSGTAPAGASIQLRIGSTLASGTANVAGAWSIVLPYMEGGTYIVQARIGDGPWSLPQSLTLAAPIYAEQTLALFARMTVQPTGAVKLLMDTLVRAVVGAGVWPKLDMLHLIAAHDAQAARLNWIADQYNLTAVNSPVFTAFRGYTGNGTSSYLNTGAAPAALASTGKLRQNSAHICAWTLTSVPSGQVVMGARTGTASFFDIFPRESGLTRYRPNAPLGYDPTKFATPRDKGFFLGSRNGTAIDGYMDGVLVGSITHASAAPTAHAVHILAQNADGAAFGFCATQVAMASVGAALTATEAAALHSA
;
A
#
# COMPACT_ATOMS: atom_id res chain seq x y z
N THR A 1 -41.61 4.88 40.15
CA THR A 1 -41.34 5.07 41.58
C THR A 1 -39.84 5.03 41.78
N GLY A 2 -39.24 6.16 42.14
CA GLY A 2 -37.78 6.28 42.25
C GLY A 2 -37.23 5.43 43.38
N ALA A 3 -36.19 4.65 43.11
CA ALA A 3 -35.36 4.09 44.17
C ALA A 3 -34.88 5.25 45.07
N PRO A 4 -34.87 5.10 46.40
CA PRO A 4 -34.45 6.15 47.31
C PRO A 4 -33.03 6.61 46.96
N VAL A 5 -32.79 7.91 46.96
CA VAL A 5 -31.43 8.43 47.10
C VAL A 5 -31.04 8.08 48.53
N GLU A 6 -30.16 7.10 48.73
CA GLU A 6 -29.57 6.91 50.05
C GLU A 6 -28.81 8.19 50.41
N PRO A 7 -29.03 8.76 51.61
CA PRO A 7 -28.32 9.96 52.04
C PRO A 7 -26.80 9.72 52.01
N PRO A 8 -25.99 10.78 51.81
CA PRO A 8 -24.54 10.67 51.81
C PRO A 8 -24.02 9.98 53.07
N LEU A 9 -22.86 9.34 53.00
CA LEU A 9 -22.22 8.80 54.20
C LEU A 9 -21.78 9.97 55.07
N GLU A 10 -22.37 10.09 56.25
CA GLU A 10 -21.92 11.00 57.30
C GLU A 10 -20.69 10.37 57.96
N THR A 11 -19.54 11.01 57.82
CA THR A 11 -18.35 10.65 58.60
C THR A 11 -18.09 11.78 59.58
N ASP A 12 -18.21 11.50 60.88
CA ASP A 12 -17.92 12.46 61.94
C ASP A 12 -16.42 12.80 61.93
N ILE A 13 -16.12 14.09 62.00
CA ILE A 13 -14.78 14.59 62.31
C ILE A 13 -14.77 15.21 63.71
N GLU A 14 -13.62 15.15 64.38
CA GLU A 14 -13.42 15.72 65.72
C GLU A 14 -13.86 17.20 65.73
N GLY A 15 -14.93 17.51 66.48
CA GLY A 15 -15.51 18.85 66.53
C GLY A 15 -17.00 18.94 66.22
N GLY A 16 -17.65 17.86 65.77
CA GLY A 16 -19.10 17.82 65.51
C GLY A 16 -19.51 18.32 64.12
N ASP A 17 -18.55 18.55 63.24
CA ASP A 17 -18.79 18.78 61.81
C ASP A 17 -18.96 17.43 61.08
N VAL A 18 -19.88 17.40 60.11
CA VAL A 18 -20.16 16.20 59.31
C VAL A 18 -19.60 16.40 57.90
N ARG A 19 -18.71 15.51 57.46
CA ARG A 19 -18.27 15.47 56.06
C ARG A 19 -19.18 14.54 55.28
N LEU A 20 -20.04 15.11 54.42
CA LEU A 20 -20.84 14.33 53.48
C LEU A 20 -19.94 13.81 52.36
N SER A 21 -19.71 12.51 52.31
CA SER A 21 -19.04 11.87 51.18
C SER A 21 -20.04 10.98 50.41
N PRO A 22 -20.05 11.02 49.07
CA PRO A 22 -20.80 10.04 48.29
C PRO A 22 -20.30 8.64 48.65
N ARG A 23 -21.22 7.72 49.00
CA ARG A 23 -20.86 6.31 49.20
C ARG A 23 -20.17 5.81 47.92
N PRO A 24 -19.14 4.95 48.03
CA PRO A 24 -18.66 4.21 46.87
C PRO A 24 -19.89 3.57 46.20
N TRP A 25 -20.03 3.75 44.88
CA TRP A 25 -21.12 3.20 44.07
C TRP A 25 -22.49 3.94 44.09
N SER A 26 -22.66 5.05 44.83
CA SER A 26 -23.91 5.82 44.76
C SER A 26 -23.97 6.71 43.50
N ARG A 27 -25.14 6.77 42.85
CA ARG A 27 -25.41 7.56 41.64
C ARG A 27 -25.14 9.06 41.87
N ILE A 28 -24.46 9.73 40.94
CA ILE A 28 -24.22 11.20 40.96
C ILE A 28 -25.54 11.96 40.81
N GLY A 29 -26.39 11.55 39.88
CA GLY A 29 -27.66 12.21 39.62
C GLY A 29 -28.49 11.53 38.55
N SER A 30 -29.65 12.10 38.27
CA SER A 30 -30.51 11.73 37.14
C SER A 30 -30.64 12.93 36.20
N PHE A 31 -30.44 12.69 34.91
CA PHE A 31 -30.37 13.73 33.89
C PHE A 31 -31.27 13.35 32.72
N ASP A 32 -31.83 14.35 32.05
CA ASP A 32 -32.56 14.15 30.81
C ASP A 32 -31.57 14.06 29.64
N TRP A 33 -31.79 13.10 28.76
CA TRP A 33 -31.03 12.93 27.53
C TRP A 33 -31.97 12.91 26.34
N SER A 34 -31.52 13.49 25.23
CA SER A 34 -32.20 13.40 23.96
C SER A 34 -31.21 13.44 22.81
N GLY A 35 -31.52 12.71 21.74
CA GLY A 35 -30.77 12.70 20.49
C GLY A 35 -31.73 12.60 19.30
N VAL A 36 -31.29 13.07 18.13
CA VAL A 36 -32.03 12.96 16.87
C VAL A 36 -31.27 12.01 15.96
N PHE A 37 -31.97 11.02 15.41
CA PHE A 37 -31.39 9.92 14.65
C PHE A 37 -32.03 9.82 13.27
N SER A 38 -31.20 9.62 12.26
CA SER A 38 -31.63 9.23 10.92
C SER A 38 -32.19 7.79 10.91
N PRO A 39 -32.86 7.36 9.82
CA PRO A 39 -33.35 5.99 9.69
C PRO A 39 -32.26 4.91 9.90
N ASP A 40 -31.06 5.12 9.36
CA ASP A 40 -29.95 4.17 9.50
C ASP A 40 -29.42 4.12 10.93
N GLU A 41 -29.29 5.28 11.58
CA GLU A 41 -28.86 5.33 12.97
C GLU A 41 -29.91 4.75 13.93
N MET A 42 -31.20 4.85 13.58
CA MET A 42 -32.29 4.20 14.31
C MET A 42 -32.19 2.68 14.28
N ALA A 43 -31.71 2.08 13.17
CA ALA A 43 -31.45 0.64 13.12
C ALA A 43 -30.35 0.24 14.12
N VAL A 44 -29.26 1.02 14.21
CA VAL A 44 -28.19 0.83 15.19
C VAL A 44 -28.70 1.01 16.62
N TRP A 45 -29.51 2.04 16.86
CA TRP A 45 -30.14 2.31 18.14
C TRP A 45 -31.03 1.15 18.61
N ASN A 46 -31.87 0.62 17.74
CA ASN A 46 -32.75 -0.51 18.07
C ASN A 46 -31.95 -1.78 18.41
N ALA A 47 -30.85 -2.05 17.69
CA ALA A 47 -29.95 -3.15 18.01
C ALA A 47 -29.27 -2.95 19.38
N PHE A 48 -28.84 -1.73 19.70
CA PHE A 48 -28.34 -1.38 21.03
C PHE A 48 -29.40 -1.62 22.12
N LEU A 49 -30.64 -1.19 21.91
CA LEU A 49 -31.71 -1.36 22.89
C LEU A 49 -32.02 -2.84 23.17
N ALA A 50 -32.02 -3.70 22.15
CA ALA A 50 -32.20 -5.13 22.33
C ALA A 50 -31.14 -5.73 23.28
N GLY A 51 -29.91 -5.20 23.25
CA GLY A 51 -28.83 -5.58 24.14
C GLY A 51 -28.93 -4.99 25.55
N THR A 52 -29.73 -3.94 25.76
CA THR A 52 -29.78 -3.25 27.06
C THR A 52 -30.91 -3.72 28.00
N GLY A 53 -31.82 -4.56 27.52
CA GLY A 53 -32.90 -5.14 28.31
C GLY A 53 -33.81 -4.08 28.95
N ASP A 54 -34.31 -3.15 28.14
CA ASP A 54 -35.16 -2.03 28.55
C ASP A 54 -34.57 -1.15 29.67
N GLY A 55 -33.25 -0.93 29.63
CA GLY A 55 -32.55 -0.01 30.53
C GLY A 55 -32.06 -0.59 31.84
N SER A 56 -32.18 -1.91 32.03
CA SER A 56 -31.70 -2.61 33.22
C SER A 56 -30.19 -2.85 33.24
N THR A 57 -29.53 -2.78 32.08
CA THR A 57 -28.08 -2.93 31.95
C THR A 57 -27.37 -1.58 31.96
N ARG A 58 -26.16 -1.57 32.54
CA ARG A 58 -25.29 -0.40 32.54
C ARG A 58 -24.42 -0.39 31.30
N TRP A 59 -24.18 0.80 30.73
CA TRP A 59 -23.24 0.98 29.63
C TRP A 59 -22.33 2.19 29.86
N TYR A 60 -21.34 2.36 29.00
CA TYR A 60 -20.43 3.50 29.05
C TYR A 60 -20.83 4.55 28.02
N MET A 61 -20.85 5.82 28.42
CA MET A 61 -21.03 6.90 27.47
C MET A 61 -20.31 8.19 27.88
N PRO A 62 -19.97 9.06 26.92
CA PRO A 62 -19.57 10.43 27.19
C PRO A 62 -20.71 11.20 27.88
N VAL A 63 -20.42 11.79 29.02
CA VAL A 63 -21.33 12.68 29.77
C VAL A 63 -20.63 14.02 29.93
N LEU A 64 -21.37 15.10 29.70
CA LEU A 64 -20.88 16.45 29.99
C LEU A 64 -20.78 16.63 31.51
N GLU A 65 -19.58 16.92 32.00
CA GLU A 65 -19.37 17.15 33.42
C GLU A 65 -19.87 18.55 33.83
N PRO A 66 -20.39 18.71 35.05
CA PRO A 66 -20.73 20.02 35.59
C PRO A 66 -19.53 20.98 35.59
N ALA A 67 -19.80 22.28 35.58
CA ALA A 67 -18.80 23.35 35.72
C ALA A 67 -17.75 23.48 34.60
N GLY A 68 -18.09 23.11 33.36
CA GLY A 68 -17.26 23.41 32.18
C GLY A 68 -16.04 22.50 31.99
N ALA A 69 -15.98 21.37 32.70
CA ALA A 69 -14.87 20.42 32.63
C ALA A 69 -14.86 19.52 31.37
N GLY A 70 -15.75 19.77 30.41
CA GLY A 70 -15.85 19.00 29.18
C GLY A 70 -16.58 17.66 29.34
N TYR A 71 -16.41 16.76 28.36
CA TYR A 71 -16.98 15.43 28.40
C TYR A 71 -16.07 14.46 29.15
N ALA A 72 -16.66 13.49 29.83
CA ALA A 72 -15.96 12.36 30.42
C ALA A 72 -16.74 11.07 30.22
N ILE A 73 -16.04 9.93 30.10
CA ILE A 73 -16.71 8.63 30.06
C ILE A 73 -17.28 8.33 31.45
N ARG A 74 -18.54 7.91 31.49
CA ARG A 74 -19.25 7.50 32.71
C ARG A 74 -19.98 6.18 32.49
N VAL A 75 -20.15 5.44 33.58
CA VAL A 75 -21.15 4.36 33.62
C VAL A 75 -22.52 5.00 33.77
N VAL A 76 -23.49 4.53 32.99
CA VAL A 76 -24.86 5.03 33.02
C VAL A 76 -25.86 3.88 32.90
N ASP A 77 -27.09 4.13 33.36
CA ASP A 77 -28.26 3.30 33.03
C ASP A 77 -29.43 4.17 32.57
N MET A 78 -30.43 3.55 31.96
CA MET A 78 -31.67 4.21 31.57
C MET A 78 -32.72 3.97 32.66
N VAL A 79 -33.42 5.03 33.05
CA VAL A 79 -34.56 4.89 33.97
C VAL A 79 -35.67 4.13 33.24
N SER A 80 -36.01 2.95 33.76
CA SER A 80 -37.09 2.12 33.21
C SER A 80 -38.38 2.94 33.01
N GLY A 81 -38.99 2.78 31.83
CA GLY A 81 -40.20 3.49 31.42
C GLY A 81 -40.00 4.96 31.02
N SER A 82 -38.77 5.49 31.02
CA SER A 82 -38.51 6.88 30.59
C SER A 82 -38.23 7.04 29.10
N LEU A 83 -38.02 5.94 28.37
CA LEU A 83 -37.75 5.97 26.93
C LEU A 83 -38.96 6.48 26.15
N ALA A 84 -38.74 7.53 25.36
CA ALA A 84 -39.76 8.15 24.54
C ALA A 84 -39.20 8.47 23.14
N TYR A 85 -40.09 8.38 22.15
CA TYR A 85 -39.80 8.66 20.75
C TYR A 85 -40.66 9.81 20.27
N GLY A 86 -40.09 10.68 19.43
CA GLY A 86 -40.79 11.75 18.74
C GLY A 86 -40.41 11.79 17.26
N GLN A 87 -41.30 12.29 16.42
CA GLN A 87 -40.96 12.57 15.02
C GLN A 87 -40.15 13.88 14.96
N ALA A 88 -38.95 13.80 14.42
CA ALA A 88 -38.25 14.95 13.85
C ALA A 88 -38.53 14.91 12.34
N GLY A 89 -38.72 16.05 11.68
CA GLY A 89 -39.08 16.07 10.25
C GLY A 89 -38.16 15.23 9.34
N ASP A 90 -38.59 15.01 8.10
CA ASP A 90 -37.79 14.32 7.06
C ASP A 90 -37.36 12.88 7.41
N GLY A 91 -38.19 12.16 8.17
CA GLY A 91 -37.98 10.75 8.52
C GLY A 91 -37.01 10.51 9.68
N TYR A 92 -36.56 11.57 10.37
CA TYR A 92 -35.73 11.47 11.56
C TYR A 92 -36.56 11.14 12.80
N THR A 93 -35.94 10.48 13.78
CA THR A 93 -36.58 10.15 15.06
C THR A 93 -35.82 10.80 16.20
N THR A 94 -36.52 11.59 17.00
CA THR A 94 -36.00 12.03 18.29
C THR A 94 -36.18 10.91 19.29
N VAL A 95 -35.11 10.51 19.97
CA VAL A 95 -35.13 9.59 21.10
C VAL A 95 -34.80 10.38 22.36
N SER A 96 -35.54 10.16 23.44
CA SER A 96 -35.27 10.78 24.73
C SER A 96 -35.50 9.81 25.88
N PHE A 97 -34.74 9.95 26.96
CA PHE A 97 -34.93 9.18 28.19
C PHE A 97 -34.26 9.88 29.39
N LYS A 98 -34.61 9.44 30.60
CA LYS A 98 -33.91 9.84 31.81
C LYS A 98 -32.75 8.88 32.06
N MET A 99 -31.54 9.39 32.16
CA MET A 99 -30.35 8.60 32.51
C MET A 99 -30.05 8.69 34.01
N ARG A 100 -29.39 7.66 34.54
CA ARG A 100 -28.66 7.73 35.82
C ARG A 100 -27.17 7.75 35.53
N VAL A 101 -26.44 8.67 36.14
CA VAL A 101 -24.98 8.79 35.97
C VAL A 101 -24.27 8.34 37.23
N TYR A 102 -23.25 7.51 37.06
CA TYR A 102 -22.48 6.95 38.16
C TYR A 102 -21.09 7.61 38.29
N PRO A 103 -20.46 7.56 39.50
CA PRO A 103 -19.15 8.15 39.76
C PRO A 103 -18.03 7.61 38.87
N ALA A 104 -17.02 8.44 38.60
CA ALA A 104 -15.87 8.11 37.76
C ALA A 104 -15.11 6.85 38.23
N GLN A 105 -15.12 6.56 39.53
CA GLN A 105 -14.48 5.39 40.15
C GLN A 105 -15.08 4.06 39.65
N MET A 106 -16.27 4.08 39.05
CA MET A 106 -16.90 2.90 38.45
C MET A 106 -16.42 2.64 37.02
N VAL A 107 -15.69 3.58 36.42
CA VAL A 107 -15.15 3.44 35.06
C VAL A 107 -13.74 2.83 35.21
N PRO A 108 -13.45 1.70 34.55
CA PRO A 108 -12.08 1.18 34.54
C PRO A 108 -11.14 2.18 33.84
N PRO A 109 -9.81 2.10 34.07
CA PRO A 109 -8.86 2.99 33.41
C PRO A 109 -9.08 3.03 31.89
N VAL A 110 -9.12 4.24 31.34
CA VAL A 110 -9.28 4.50 29.91
C VAL A 110 -7.97 5.10 29.38
N PRO A 111 -7.45 4.66 28.22
CA PRO A 111 -6.25 5.28 27.65
C PRO A 111 -6.52 6.73 27.28
N VAL A 112 -5.53 7.58 27.51
CA VAL A 112 -5.50 8.94 27.01
C VAL A 112 -4.75 8.95 25.69
N ILE A 113 -5.26 9.70 24.71
CA ILE A 113 -4.58 9.97 23.44
C ILE A 113 -4.03 11.38 23.53
N ASP A 114 -2.71 11.52 23.40
CA ASP A 114 -1.97 12.77 23.55
C ASP A 114 -1.53 13.34 22.19
N THR A 115 -1.14 12.48 21.25
CA THR A 115 -0.71 12.90 19.91
C THR A 115 -1.42 12.14 18.80
N LEU A 116 -1.71 12.85 17.72
CA LEU A 116 -2.39 12.35 16.53
C LEU A 116 -1.54 12.67 15.29
N GLY A 117 -1.29 11.67 14.47
CA GLY A 117 -0.54 11.79 13.22
C GLY A 117 -0.37 10.42 12.57
N THR A 118 0.72 10.23 11.83
CA THR A 118 1.14 8.90 11.34
C THR A 118 1.55 7.96 12.48
N THR A 119 1.79 8.51 13.65
CA THR A 119 1.95 7.80 14.92
C THR A 119 0.94 8.39 15.89
N VAL A 120 0.22 7.53 16.60
CA VAL A 120 -0.68 7.93 17.68
C VAL A 120 -0.04 7.49 18.99
N SER A 121 0.06 8.40 19.95
CA SER A 121 0.64 8.10 21.26
C SER A 121 -0.25 8.59 22.39
N GLY A 122 0.00 8.04 23.57
CA GLY A 122 -0.59 8.57 24.77
C GLY A 122 -0.19 7.82 26.03
N THR A 123 -1.07 7.85 27.03
CA THR A 123 -0.83 7.23 28.34
C THR A 123 -1.92 6.23 28.72
N ALA A 124 -1.54 5.23 29.51
CA ALA A 124 -2.40 4.19 30.08
C ALA A 124 -1.67 3.54 31.28
N PRO A 125 -2.33 2.69 32.10
CA PRO A 125 -1.64 1.91 33.12
C PRO A 125 -0.48 1.10 32.54
N ALA A 126 0.62 1.01 33.28
CA ALA A 126 1.82 0.30 32.83
C ALA A 126 1.51 -1.16 32.45
N GLY A 127 2.00 -1.60 31.29
CA GLY A 127 1.75 -2.95 30.76
C GLY A 127 0.36 -3.18 30.16
N ALA A 128 -0.53 -2.16 30.13
CA ALA A 128 -1.86 -2.31 29.56
C ALA A 128 -1.82 -2.56 28.04
N SER A 129 -2.64 -3.51 27.57
CA SER A 129 -2.88 -3.74 26.15
C SER A 129 -3.91 -2.74 25.61
N ILE A 130 -3.46 -1.90 24.68
CA ILE A 130 -4.24 -0.84 24.07
C ILE A 130 -4.80 -1.34 22.73
N GLN A 131 -6.09 -1.14 22.51
CA GLN A 131 -6.72 -1.23 21.20
C GLN A 131 -7.06 0.18 20.72
N LEU A 132 -6.67 0.50 19.50
CA LEU A 132 -6.89 1.79 18.86
C LEU A 132 -7.82 1.58 17.65
N ARG A 133 -8.89 2.36 17.58
CA ARG A 133 -9.79 2.43 16.44
C ARG A 133 -9.56 3.73 15.69
N ILE A 134 -9.37 3.64 14.37
CA ILE A 134 -9.16 4.77 13.45
C ILE A 134 -10.12 4.59 12.28
N GLY A 135 -11.28 5.24 12.31
CA GLY A 135 -12.37 4.93 11.37
C GLY A 135 -12.77 3.45 11.47
N SER A 136 -12.62 2.70 10.38
CA SER A 136 -12.84 1.24 10.33
C SER A 136 -11.60 0.40 10.68
N THR A 137 -10.43 1.02 10.82
CA THR A 137 -9.16 0.33 11.08
C THR A 137 -8.96 0.10 12.57
N LEU A 138 -8.47 -1.09 12.94
CA LEU A 138 -8.05 -1.41 14.31
C LEU A 138 -6.53 -1.61 14.35
N ALA A 139 -5.90 -1.08 15.39
CA ALA A 139 -4.49 -1.29 15.69
C ALA A 139 -4.33 -1.60 17.19
N SER A 140 -3.19 -2.18 17.56
CA SER A 140 -2.92 -2.57 18.95
C SER A 140 -1.52 -2.15 19.37
N GLY A 141 -1.35 -1.89 20.66
CA GLY A 141 -0.07 -1.56 21.28
C GLY A 141 -0.07 -1.92 22.76
N THR A 142 1.06 -1.73 23.43
CA THR A 142 1.20 -1.96 24.87
C THR A 142 1.85 -0.75 25.51
N ALA A 143 1.32 -0.31 26.64
CA ALA A 143 1.95 0.73 27.45
C ALA A 143 3.22 0.21 28.11
N ASN A 144 4.29 1.00 28.05
CA ASN A 144 5.56 0.66 28.68
C ASN A 144 5.47 0.75 30.22
N VAL A 145 6.59 0.52 30.90
CA VAL A 145 6.67 0.57 32.37
C VAL A 145 6.34 1.94 32.97
N ALA A 146 6.48 3.01 32.18
CA ALA A 146 6.12 4.37 32.57
C ALA A 146 4.67 4.73 32.19
N GLY A 147 3.91 3.80 31.62
CA GLY A 147 2.54 4.02 31.17
C GLY A 147 2.40 4.70 29.81
N ALA A 148 3.50 4.98 29.09
CA ALA A 148 3.44 5.56 27.76
C ALA A 148 3.26 4.48 26.68
N TRP A 149 2.41 4.73 25.69
CA TRP A 149 2.21 3.87 24.53
C TRP A 149 2.35 4.66 23.22
N SER A 150 2.75 3.98 22.17
CA SER A 150 2.92 4.56 20.82
C SER A 150 2.59 3.51 19.78
N ILE A 151 1.72 3.86 18.83
CA ILE A 151 1.25 2.98 17.75
C ILE A 151 1.48 3.72 16.43
N VAL A 152 2.34 3.15 15.58
CA VAL A 152 2.53 3.62 14.21
C VAL A 152 1.35 3.12 13.38
N LEU A 153 0.68 4.03 12.68
CA LEU A 153 -0.45 3.67 11.84
C LEU A 153 0.06 2.99 10.55
N PRO A 154 -0.66 1.98 10.02
CA PRO A 154 -0.44 1.55 8.65
C PRO A 154 -0.70 2.73 7.69
N TYR A 155 -0.28 2.60 6.42
CA TYR A 155 -0.65 3.60 5.43
C TYR A 155 -2.18 3.76 5.40
N MET A 156 -2.63 5.00 5.52
CA MET A 156 -4.02 5.39 5.39
C MET A 156 -4.11 6.47 4.33
N GLU A 157 -5.21 6.48 3.58
CA GLU A 157 -5.45 7.55 2.63
C GLU A 157 -5.59 8.89 3.36
N GLY A 158 -5.33 9.98 2.64
CA GLY A 158 -5.55 11.32 3.19
C GLY A 158 -7.03 11.52 3.50
N GLY A 159 -7.33 12.09 4.66
CA GLY A 159 -8.71 12.27 5.10
C GLY A 159 -8.82 12.55 6.59
N THR A 160 -10.05 12.75 7.04
CA THR A 160 -10.38 12.93 8.45
C THR A 160 -10.98 11.64 9.01
N TYR A 161 -10.40 11.16 10.11
CA TYR A 161 -10.76 9.93 10.78
C TYR A 161 -11.10 10.20 12.24
N ILE A 162 -12.05 9.46 12.80
CA ILE A 162 -12.30 9.43 14.24
C ILE A 162 -11.39 8.40 14.89
N VAL A 163 -10.69 8.81 15.94
CA VAL A 163 -9.73 8.01 16.70
C VAL A 163 -10.22 7.82 18.13
N GLN A 164 -10.22 6.58 18.59
CA GLN A 164 -10.54 6.21 19.97
C GLN A 164 -9.65 5.06 20.44
N ALA A 165 -9.31 5.02 21.73
CA ALA A 165 -8.51 3.96 22.33
C ALA A 165 -9.25 3.28 23.49
N ARG A 166 -8.99 2.00 23.75
CA ARG A 166 -9.51 1.27 24.91
C ARG A 166 -8.49 0.26 25.45
N ILE A 167 -8.73 -0.22 26.67
CA ILE A 167 -7.97 -1.33 27.29
C ILE A 167 -8.88 -2.56 27.33
N GLY A 168 -8.45 -3.67 26.72
CA GLY A 168 -9.25 -4.90 26.65
C GLY A 168 -10.67 -4.64 26.18
N ASP A 169 -11.66 -5.15 26.92
CA ASP A 169 -13.10 -4.93 26.68
C ASP A 169 -13.67 -3.72 27.44
N GLY A 170 -12.80 -2.83 27.95
CA GLY A 170 -13.17 -1.58 28.58
C GLY A 170 -13.78 -0.57 27.60
N PRO A 171 -14.20 0.61 28.09
CA PRO A 171 -14.81 1.63 27.26
C PRO A 171 -13.80 2.25 26.29
N TRP A 172 -14.31 2.70 25.15
CA TRP A 172 -13.59 3.58 24.25
C TRP A 172 -13.40 4.96 24.89
N SER A 173 -12.24 5.55 24.66
CA SER A 173 -11.95 6.95 24.96
C SER A 173 -12.92 7.89 24.24
N LEU A 174 -12.90 9.16 24.61
CA LEU A 174 -13.60 10.18 23.83
C LEU A 174 -13.09 10.20 22.38
N PRO A 175 -13.97 10.41 21.39
CA PRO A 175 -13.56 10.52 20.00
C PRO A 175 -12.68 11.75 19.79
N GLN A 176 -11.56 11.57 19.10
CA GLN A 176 -10.71 12.67 18.62
C GLN A 176 -10.62 12.62 17.09
N SER A 177 -10.47 13.78 16.46
CA SER A 177 -10.36 13.88 15.00
C SER A 177 -8.89 13.86 14.57
N LEU A 178 -8.50 12.87 13.78
CA LEU A 178 -7.22 12.79 13.09
C LEU A 178 -7.40 13.25 11.65
N THR A 179 -6.61 14.23 11.19
CA THR A 179 -6.56 14.60 9.77
C THR A 179 -5.20 14.22 9.21
N LEU A 180 -5.20 13.33 8.21
CA LEU A 180 -4.01 12.92 7.48
C LEU A 180 -3.97 13.63 6.13
N ALA A 181 -2.82 14.21 5.78
CA ALA A 181 -2.62 14.82 4.48
C ALA A 181 -2.63 13.76 3.37
N ALA A 182 -3.31 14.06 2.25
CA ALA A 182 -3.20 13.23 1.06
C ALA A 182 -1.78 13.31 0.50
N PRO A 183 -1.18 12.17 0.08
CA PRO A 183 0.14 12.19 -0.53
C PRO A 183 0.11 12.94 -1.86
N ILE A 184 1.15 13.74 -2.11
CA ILE A 184 1.35 14.41 -3.39
C ILE A 184 2.20 13.50 -4.28
N TYR A 185 1.59 12.95 -5.32
CA TYR A 185 2.27 12.10 -6.30
C TYR A 185 3.01 12.92 -7.36
N ALA A 186 4.06 12.35 -7.95
CA ALA A 186 4.73 12.96 -9.11
C ALA A 186 3.81 12.97 -10.33
N GLU A 187 4.00 13.92 -11.25
CA GLU A 187 3.16 14.05 -12.45
C GLU A 187 3.19 12.77 -13.31
N GLN A 188 4.36 12.14 -13.44
CA GLN A 188 4.51 10.88 -14.17
C GLN A 188 3.67 9.76 -13.53
N THR A 189 3.64 9.71 -12.20
CA THR A 189 2.86 8.73 -11.44
C THR A 189 1.36 8.97 -11.62
N LEU A 190 0.91 10.22 -11.56
CA LEU A 190 -0.49 10.58 -11.79
C LEU A 190 -0.96 10.19 -13.19
N ALA A 191 -0.15 10.47 -14.21
CA ALA A 191 -0.44 10.08 -15.60
C ALA A 191 -0.50 8.55 -15.77
N LEU A 192 0.30 7.79 -15.02
CA LEU A 192 0.22 6.34 -14.98
C LEU A 192 -1.08 5.86 -14.32
N PHE A 193 -1.46 6.40 -13.16
CA PHE A 193 -2.70 6.01 -12.48
C PHE A 193 -3.93 6.27 -13.33
N ALA A 194 -3.97 7.36 -14.10
CA ALA A 194 -5.07 7.68 -15.00
C ALA A 194 -5.29 6.61 -16.10
N ARG A 195 -4.26 5.83 -16.45
CA ARG A 195 -4.33 4.76 -17.45
C ARG A 195 -4.69 3.39 -16.87
N MET A 196 -4.80 3.26 -15.54
CA MET A 196 -5.14 2.01 -14.87
C MET A 196 -6.65 1.87 -14.70
N THR A 197 -7.22 0.80 -15.27
CA THR A 197 -8.66 0.51 -15.16
C THR A 197 -9.05 0.01 -13.78
N VAL A 198 -8.15 -0.72 -13.11
CA VAL A 198 -8.27 -1.11 -11.70
C VAL A 198 -7.26 -0.31 -10.90
N GLN A 199 -7.73 0.53 -9.98
CA GLN A 199 -6.85 1.39 -9.19
C GLN A 199 -6.10 0.57 -8.12
N PRO A 200 -4.78 0.77 -7.95
CA PRO A 200 -4.05 0.20 -6.82
C PRO A 200 -4.52 0.80 -5.49
N THR A 201 -4.32 0.07 -4.40
CA THR A 201 -4.51 0.62 -3.05
C THR A 201 -3.54 1.79 -2.80
N GLY A 202 -3.87 2.72 -1.90
CA GLY A 202 -3.00 3.87 -1.65
C GLY A 202 -1.57 3.50 -1.20
N ALA A 203 -1.40 2.37 -0.49
CA ALA A 203 -0.07 1.85 -0.15
C ALA A 203 0.72 1.44 -1.40
N VAL A 204 0.10 0.76 -2.36
CA VAL A 204 0.73 0.40 -3.64
C VAL A 204 1.01 1.64 -4.47
N LYS A 205 0.11 2.64 -4.48
CA LYS A 205 0.35 3.93 -5.15
C LYS A 205 1.60 4.63 -4.62
N LEU A 206 1.86 4.57 -3.31
CA LEU A 206 3.08 5.13 -2.71
C LEU A 206 4.34 4.40 -3.18
N LEU A 207 4.31 3.06 -3.24
CA LEU A 207 5.45 2.27 -3.75
C LEU A 207 5.75 2.58 -5.21
N MET A 208 4.70 2.70 -6.03
CA MET A 208 4.84 3.08 -7.44
C MET A 208 5.43 4.49 -7.58
N ASP A 209 4.95 5.47 -6.80
CA ASP A 209 5.49 6.83 -6.81
C ASP A 209 6.94 6.88 -6.35
N THR A 210 7.30 6.07 -5.35
CA THR A 210 8.65 5.97 -4.82
C THR A 210 9.61 5.45 -5.90
N LEU A 211 9.22 4.39 -6.62
CA LEU A 211 9.97 3.87 -7.76
C LEU A 211 10.14 4.94 -8.84
N VAL A 212 9.04 5.57 -9.27
CA VAL A 212 9.07 6.61 -10.31
C VAL A 212 10.03 7.73 -9.90
N ARG A 213 9.95 8.24 -8.67
CA ARG A 213 10.86 9.28 -8.16
C ARG A 213 12.31 8.82 -8.09
N ALA A 214 12.58 7.57 -7.68
CA ALA A 214 13.92 7.02 -7.64
C ALA A 214 14.54 6.95 -9.05
N VAL A 215 13.78 6.44 -10.03
CA VAL A 215 14.21 6.34 -11.43
C VAL A 215 14.40 7.72 -12.08
N VAL A 216 13.54 8.69 -11.75
CA VAL A 216 13.68 10.09 -12.19
C VAL A 216 14.89 10.75 -11.56
N GLY A 217 15.07 10.64 -10.25
CA GLY A 217 16.19 11.23 -9.50
C GLY A 217 17.55 10.65 -9.92
N ALA A 218 17.58 9.39 -10.34
CA ALA A 218 18.77 8.75 -10.89
C ALA A 218 19.10 9.16 -12.34
N GLY A 219 18.26 9.98 -12.99
CA GLY A 219 18.45 10.37 -14.40
C GLY A 219 18.16 9.27 -15.41
N VAL A 220 17.57 8.15 -14.99
CA VAL A 220 17.26 6.99 -15.85
C VAL A 220 15.98 7.23 -16.63
N TRP A 221 14.96 7.84 -16.03
CA TRP A 221 13.66 8.11 -16.67
C TRP A 221 13.75 8.72 -18.09
N PRO A 222 14.51 9.81 -18.34
CA PRO A 222 14.60 10.42 -19.67
C PRO A 222 15.30 9.55 -20.73
N LYS A 223 15.96 8.45 -20.31
CA LYS A 223 16.64 7.50 -21.20
C LYS A 223 15.77 6.31 -21.59
N LEU A 224 14.63 6.11 -20.94
CA LEU A 224 13.75 4.98 -21.19
C LEU A 224 12.80 5.29 -22.36
N ASP A 225 12.68 4.34 -23.28
CA ASP A 225 11.56 4.26 -24.23
C ASP A 225 10.41 3.44 -23.65
N MET A 226 10.77 2.40 -22.89
CA MET A 226 9.83 1.48 -22.28
C MET A 226 10.28 1.12 -20.86
N LEU A 227 9.32 1.14 -19.94
CA LEU A 227 9.45 0.56 -18.60
C LEU A 227 8.14 -0.15 -18.27
N HIS A 228 8.18 -1.48 -18.25
CA HIS A 228 7.04 -2.32 -17.90
C HIS A 228 7.31 -2.93 -16.52
N LEU A 229 6.56 -2.51 -15.50
CA LEU A 229 6.51 -3.21 -14.21
C LEU A 229 5.41 -4.25 -14.30
N ILE A 230 5.81 -5.43 -14.75
CA ILE A 230 4.93 -6.55 -15.08
C ILE A 230 4.35 -7.17 -13.81
N ALA A 231 5.07 -7.15 -12.70
CA ALA A 231 4.60 -7.58 -11.38
C ALA A 231 3.64 -6.57 -10.71
N ALA A 232 2.59 -6.16 -11.42
CA ALA A 232 1.57 -5.22 -10.92
C ALA A 232 0.42 -5.92 -10.18
N HIS A 233 -0.45 -5.13 -9.54
CA HIS A 233 -1.64 -5.62 -8.81
C HIS A 233 -2.73 -6.18 -9.72
N ASP A 234 -2.74 -5.78 -11.00
CA ASP A 234 -3.75 -6.14 -11.99
C ASP A 234 -3.13 -6.43 -13.37
N ALA A 235 -3.79 -7.27 -14.17
CA ALA A 235 -3.29 -7.73 -15.46
C ALA A 235 -3.22 -6.63 -16.53
N GLN A 236 -4.12 -5.64 -16.49
CA GLN A 236 -4.08 -4.48 -17.37
C GLN A 236 -2.95 -3.53 -16.95
N ALA A 237 -2.83 -3.26 -15.65
CA ALA A 237 -1.74 -2.44 -15.10
C ALA A 237 -0.34 -3.01 -15.43
N ALA A 238 -0.18 -4.34 -15.35
CA ALA A 238 1.06 -5.07 -15.67
C ALA A 238 1.51 -4.92 -17.13
N ARG A 239 0.60 -4.55 -18.03
CA ARG A 239 0.89 -4.40 -19.47
C ARG A 239 1.15 -2.95 -19.86
N LEU A 240 0.99 -1.99 -18.96
CA LEU A 240 1.24 -0.59 -19.28
C LEU A 240 2.74 -0.31 -19.40
N ASN A 241 3.12 0.46 -20.41
CA ASN A 241 4.40 1.14 -20.45
C ASN A 241 4.31 2.37 -19.53
N TRP A 242 5.12 2.41 -18.48
CA TRP A 242 5.11 3.49 -17.49
C TRP A 242 5.62 4.82 -18.07
N ILE A 243 6.38 4.79 -19.16
CA ILE A 243 6.97 5.98 -19.78
C ILE A 243 5.97 6.78 -20.60
N ALA A 244 5.14 6.10 -21.39
CA ALA A 244 4.20 6.74 -22.31
C ALA A 244 3.04 5.81 -22.63
N ASP A 245 1.93 6.36 -23.16
CA ASP A 245 0.81 5.55 -23.67
C ASP A 245 1.08 5.01 -25.08
N GLN A 246 2.22 4.33 -25.20
CA GLN A 246 2.72 3.69 -26.41
C GLN A 246 3.48 2.44 -26.00
N TYR A 247 3.45 1.42 -26.87
CA TYR A 247 4.13 0.14 -26.62
C TYR A 247 3.68 -0.57 -25.33
N ASN A 248 2.39 -0.43 -24.99
CA ASN A 248 1.74 -1.27 -23.99
C ASN A 248 1.79 -2.73 -24.47
N LEU A 249 2.01 -3.67 -23.54
CA LEU A 249 2.22 -5.07 -23.86
C LEU A 249 0.91 -5.73 -24.34
N THR A 250 1.02 -6.58 -25.35
CA THR A 250 -0.05 -7.49 -25.76
C THR A 250 0.31 -8.91 -25.40
N ALA A 251 -0.55 -9.60 -24.66
CA ALA A 251 -0.36 -11.01 -24.34
C ALA A 251 -0.73 -11.88 -25.53
N VAL A 252 0.16 -12.79 -25.93
CA VAL A 252 -0.03 -13.69 -27.08
C VAL A 252 0.01 -15.13 -26.60
N ASN A 253 -0.98 -15.93 -27.01
CA ASN A 253 -1.16 -17.34 -26.61
C ASN A 253 -1.19 -17.56 -25.08
N SER A 254 -1.83 -16.64 -24.36
CA SER A 254 -2.21 -16.79 -22.95
C SER A 254 -1.07 -17.09 -21.96
N PRO A 255 -0.02 -16.24 -21.85
CA PRO A 255 0.89 -16.30 -20.71
C PRO A 255 0.11 -16.07 -19.40
N VAL A 256 0.53 -16.72 -18.32
CA VAL A 256 -0.21 -16.71 -17.05
C VAL A 256 0.17 -15.50 -16.22
N PHE A 257 -0.79 -14.62 -15.92
CA PHE A 257 -0.58 -13.50 -14.99
C PHE A 257 -0.82 -13.92 -13.54
N THR A 258 0.09 -13.53 -12.66
CA THR A 258 -0.07 -13.62 -11.21
C THR A 258 0.15 -12.23 -10.60
N ALA A 259 -0.84 -11.71 -9.88
CA ALA A 259 -0.77 -10.40 -9.23
C ALA A 259 0.49 -10.28 -8.35
N PHE A 260 1.16 -9.13 -8.45
CA PHE A 260 2.43 -8.81 -7.77
C PHE A 260 3.60 -9.77 -8.09
N ARG A 261 3.46 -10.62 -9.11
CA ARG A 261 4.47 -11.61 -9.52
C ARG A 261 4.75 -11.58 -11.02
N GLY A 262 3.84 -11.03 -11.82
CA GLY A 262 4.03 -10.81 -13.25
C GLY A 262 3.50 -11.94 -14.13
N TYR A 263 4.05 -12.07 -15.34
CA TYR A 263 3.61 -13.09 -16.29
C TYR A 263 4.60 -14.24 -16.37
N THR A 264 4.06 -15.46 -16.44
CA THR A 264 4.81 -16.69 -16.66
C THR A 264 4.55 -17.21 -18.07
N GLY A 265 5.62 -17.46 -18.81
CA GLY A 265 5.53 -18.09 -20.13
C GLY A 265 5.40 -19.61 -20.04
N ASN A 266 4.92 -20.24 -21.10
CA ASN A 266 4.79 -21.69 -21.21
C ASN A 266 6.02 -22.37 -21.84
N GLY A 267 7.04 -21.60 -22.25
CA GLY A 267 8.25 -22.10 -22.89
C GLY A 267 8.08 -22.64 -24.31
N THR A 268 6.91 -22.47 -24.95
CA THR A 268 6.62 -23.04 -26.28
C THR A 268 5.90 -22.12 -27.25
N SER A 269 4.96 -21.29 -26.80
CA SER A 269 4.13 -20.47 -27.70
C SER A 269 3.65 -19.14 -27.10
N SER A 270 3.67 -18.98 -25.77
CA SER A 270 3.13 -17.79 -25.09
C SER A 270 4.21 -16.74 -24.84
N TYR A 271 3.88 -15.47 -25.03
CA TYR A 271 4.80 -14.35 -24.78
C TYR A 271 4.04 -13.02 -24.64
N LEU A 272 4.78 -11.95 -24.31
CA LEU A 272 4.28 -10.57 -24.35
C LEU A 272 4.93 -9.84 -25.52
N ASN A 273 4.13 -9.26 -26.39
CA ASN A 273 4.58 -8.44 -27.51
C ASN A 273 4.61 -6.96 -27.09
N THR A 274 5.76 -6.28 -27.25
CA THR A 274 5.87 -4.84 -26.96
C THR A 274 5.34 -3.97 -28.11
N GLY A 275 5.29 -4.51 -29.33
CA GLY A 275 5.07 -3.74 -30.55
C GLY A 275 6.21 -2.78 -30.92
N ALA A 276 7.28 -2.71 -30.11
CA ALA A 276 8.37 -1.77 -30.29
C ALA A 276 9.56 -2.41 -31.02
N ALA A 277 9.79 -1.99 -32.26
CA ALA A 277 10.98 -2.38 -33.02
C ALA A 277 12.17 -1.48 -32.66
N PRO A 278 13.36 -2.03 -32.31
CA PRO A 278 14.56 -1.25 -32.06
C PRO A 278 14.93 -0.28 -33.19
N ALA A 279 14.70 -0.63 -34.46
CA ALA A 279 14.91 0.28 -35.58
C ALA A 279 13.97 1.51 -35.56
N ALA A 280 12.71 1.33 -35.13
CA ALA A 280 11.77 2.44 -34.96
C ALA A 280 12.12 3.28 -33.73
N LEU A 281 12.50 2.66 -32.61
CA LEU A 281 12.99 3.39 -31.44
C LEU A 281 14.27 4.18 -31.74
N ALA A 282 15.15 3.64 -32.60
CA ALA A 282 16.37 4.32 -33.03
C ALA A 282 16.11 5.64 -33.79
N SER A 283 14.94 5.78 -34.43
CA SER A 283 14.57 6.97 -35.20
C SER A 283 13.75 7.98 -34.40
N THR A 284 12.82 7.53 -33.56
CA THR A 284 11.88 8.42 -32.84
C THR A 284 12.05 8.43 -31.32
N GLY A 285 12.75 7.44 -30.77
CA GLY A 285 12.91 7.21 -29.35
C GLY A 285 14.26 7.66 -28.77
N LYS A 286 14.57 7.10 -27.60
CA LYS A 286 15.80 7.34 -26.82
C LYS A 286 16.90 6.37 -27.22
N LEU A 287 16.56 5.12 -27.49
CA LEU A 287 17.45 4.12 -28.05
C LEU A 287 18.12 4.67 -29.31
N ARG A 288 19.40 4.38 -29.49
CA ARG A 288 20.17 4.61 -30.71
C ARG A 288 21.06 3.40 -30.96
N GLN A 289 21.51 3.23 -32.20
CA GLN A 289 22.39 2.11 -32.59
C GLN A 289 23.63 1.96 -31.68
N ASN A 290 24.26 3.07 -31.29
CA ASN A 290 25.43 3.09 -30.40
C ASN A 290 25.10 3.55 -28.97
N SER A 291 23.83 3.59 -28.59
CA SER A 291 23.39 3.95 -27.25
C SER A 291 22.08 3.24 -26.98
N ALA A 292 22.16 2.03 -26.43
CA ALA A 292 20.99 1.18 -26.26
C ALA A 292 21.10 0.33 -24.99
N HIS A 293 20.00 0.12 -24.28
CA HIS A 293 19.93 -0.94 -23.26
C HIS A 293 18.70 -1.83 -23.48
N ILE A 294 18.84 -3.06 -23.01
CA ILE A 294 17.74 -4.01 -22.83
C ILE A 294 17.85 -4.60 -21.44
N CYS A 295 16.72 -4.73 -20.75
CA CYS A 295 16.68 -5.24 -19.39
C CYS A 295 15.44 -6.09 -19.16
N ALA A 296 15.61 -7.17 -18.39
CA ALA A 296 14.52 -8.00 -17.90
C ALA A 296 14.83 -8.51 -16.48
N TRP A 297 13.82 -8.48 -15.61
CA TRP A 297 13.88 -9.06 -14.27
C TRP A 297 13.05 -10.33 -14.19
N THR A 298 13.70 -11.47 -13.93
CA THR A 298 13.01 -12.75 -13.74
C THR A 298 12.92 -13.17 -12.28
N LEU A 299 11.77 -13.71 -11.86
CA LEU A 299 11.53 -14.20 -10.50
C LEU A 299 11.82 -15.70 -10.34
N THR A 300 11.81 -16.44 -11.44
CA THR A 300 12.12 -17.87 -11.48
C THR A 300 13.32 -18.14 -12.37
N SER A 301 14.00 -19.25 -12.12
CA SER A 301 15.16 -19.68 -12.88
C SER A 301 14.83 -19.77 -14.37
N VAL A 302 15.66 -19.15 -15.21
CA VAL A 302 15.54 -19.20 -16.66
C VAL A 302 16.11 -20.54 -17.16
N PRO A 303 15.32 -21.36 -17.89
CA PRO A 303 15.83 -22.59 -18.46
C PRO A 303 16.93 -22.34 -19.50
N SER A 304 17.86 -23.30 -19.63
CA SER A 304 18.97 -23.19 -20.58
C SER A 304 18.46 -23.11 -22.02
N GLY A 305 19.06 -22.22 -22.82
CA GLY A 305 18.75 -22.02 -24.24
C GLY A 305 17.51 -21.19 -24.54
N GLN A 306 16.84 -20.63 -23.52
CA GLN A 306 15.63 -19.81 -23.70
C GLN A 306 15.92 -18.30 -23.66
N VAL A 307 15.05 -17.52 -24.32
CA VAL A 307 15.18 -16.07 -24.46
C VAL A 307 14.20 -15.37 -23.54
N VAL A 308 14.71 -14.59 -22.59
CA VAL A 308 13.84 -13.82 -21.70
C VAL A 308 13.23 -12.62 -22.43
N MET A 309 13.98 -12.00 -23.34
CA MET A 309 13.51 -10.84 -24.08
C MET A 309 14.35 -10.65 -25.34
N GLY A 310 13.71 -10.33 -26.47
CA GLY A 310 14.43 -9.79 -27.61
C GLY A 310 13.78 -9.88 -28.99
N ALA A 311 14.55 -9.48 -29.99
CA ALA A 311 14.24 -9.57 -31.42
C ALA A 311 15.50 -9.69 -32.26
N ARG A 312 15.37 -10.16 -33.51
CA ARG A 312 16.44 -10.18 -34.51
C ARG A 312 15.94 -10.03 -35.94
N THR A 313 16.81 -9.53 -36.81
CA THR A 313 16.67 -9.57 -38.28
C THR A 313 17.85 -10.37 -38.84
N GLY A 314 17.54 -11.49 -39.50
CA GLY A 314 18.47 -12.46 -40.01
C GLY A 314 19.47 -12.92 -38.95
N THR A 315 20.74 -13.01 -39.37
CA THR A 315 21.87 -13.44 -38.53
C THR A 315 22.82 -12.29 -38.18
N ALA A 316 22.44 -11.04 -38.48
CA ALA A 316 23.32 -9.88 -38.35
C ALA A 316 22.84 -8.84 -37.32
N SER A 317 21.52 -8.72 -37.10
CA SER A 317 20.96 -7.68 -36.24
C SER A 317 20.22 -8.31 -35.07
N PHE A 318 20.84 -8.30 -33.88
CA PHE A 318 20.26 -8.88 -32.66
C PHE A 318 19.95 -7.81 -31.62
N PHE A 319 18.86 -7.95 -30.88
CA PHE A 319 18.50 -7.13 -29.74
C PHE A 319 17.87 -8.00 -28.66
N ASP A 320 18.67 -8.68 -27.83
CA ASP A 320 18.14 -9.70 -26.91
C ASP A 320 19.01 -10.00 -25.68
N ILE A 321 18.41 -10.73 -24.73
CA ILE A 321 19.04 -11.29 -23.54
C ILE A 321 18.76 -12.80 -23.51
N PHE A 322 19.82 -13.60 -23.40
CA PHE A 322 19.74 -15.04 -23.13
C PHE A 322 20.45 -15.32 -21.80
N PRO A 323 19.72 -15.39 -20.67
CA PRO A 323 20.28 -15.55 -19.33
C PRO A 323 21.08 -16.83 -19.09
N ARG A 324 20.88 -17.86 -19.93
CA ARG A 324 21.55 -19.14 -19.73
C ARG A 324 21.81 -19.84 -21.05
N GLU A 325 23.02 -19.72 -21.56
CA GLU A 325 23.54 -20.52 -22.68
C GLU A 325 24.90 -21.10 -22.25
N SER A 326 24.92 -22.41 -21.96
CA SER A 326 26.11 -23.13 -21.48
C SER A 326 26.77 -22.51 -20.23
N GLY A 327 25.96 -21.97 -19.32
CA GLY A 327 26.43 -21.36 -18.06
C GLY A 327 26.79 -19.87 -18.13
N LEU A 328 26.61 -19.23 -19.29
CA LEU A 328 26.85 -17.80 -19.49
C LEU A 328 25.55 -17.07 -19.82
N THR A 329 25.46 -15.78 -19.49
CA THR A 329 24.41 -14.89 -20.00
C THR A 329 24.91 -14.13 -21.23
N ARG A 330 24.11 -14.12 -22.29
CA ARG A 330 24.38 -13.34 -23.50
C ARG A 330 23.56 -12.04 -23.51
N TYR A 331 24.23 -10.92 -23.75
CA TYR A 331 23.62 -9.58 -23.89
C TYR A 331 23.92 -9.00 -25.27
N ARG A 332 22.88 -8.75 -26.09
CA ARG A 332 23.07 -8.26 -27.47
C ARG A 332 22.27 -7.01 -27.78
N PRO A 333 22.53 -5.84 -27.18
CA PRO A 333 21.85 -4.59 -27.56
C PRO A 333 22.30 -4.03 -28.95
N ASN A 334 22.14 -4.79 -30.05
CA ASN A 334 22.54 -4.47 -31.45
C ASN A 334 23.98 -4.88 -31.84
N ALA A 335 24.34 -6.15 -31.60
CA ALA A 335 25.66 -6.74 -31.89
C ALA A 335 25.94 -6.94 -33.41
N PRO A 336 27.20 -6.84 -33.92
CA PRO A 336 28.04 -8.04 -34.11
C PRO A 336 29.57 -7.74 -33.96
N LEU A 337 30.45 -8.69 -33.61
CA LEU A 337 30.94 -9.66 -34.60
C LEU A 337 31.35 -10.98 -33.94
N GLY A 338 30.75 -12.07 -34.44
CA GLY A 338 30.78 -13.40 -33.84
C GLY A 338 29.63 -13.60 -32.86
N TYR A 339 29.02 -14.79 -32.84
CA TYR A 339 27.88 -15.11 -31.96
C TYR A 339 28.26 -15.16 -30.47
N ASP A 340 29.57 -15.26 -30.18
CA ASP A 340 30.10 -15.68 -28.87
C ASP A 340 30.63 -14.58 -27.91
N PRO A 341 31.20 -13.43 -28.34
CA PRO A 341 31.92 -12.54 -27.42
C PRO A 341 30.99 -11.80 -26.46
N THR A 342 29.69 -11.73 -26.74
CA THR A 342 28.66 -11.07 -25.91
C THR A 342 28.20 -11.89 -24.70
N LYS A 343 28.94 -12.95 -24.32
CA LYS A 343 28.61 -13.85 -23.23
C LYS A 343 29.47 -13.56 -22.00
N PHE A 344 28.81 -13.41 -20.86
CA PHE A 344 29.47 -13.17 -19.57
C PHE A 344 29.10 -14.24 -18.56
N ALA A 345 30.04 -14.58 -17.69
CA ALA A 345 29.78 -15.48 -16.58
C ALA A 345 28.84 -14.77 -15.60
N THR A 346 27.65 -15.35 -15.41
CA THR A 346 26.68 -14.83 -14.45
C THR A 346 26.50 -15.85 -13.33
N PRO A 347 26.59 -15.44 -12.05
CA PRO A 347 26.54 -16.37 -10.92
C PRO A 347 25.13 -16.90 -10.63
N ARG A 348 24.10 -16.33 -11.25
CA ARG A 348 22.68 -16.59 -10.95
C ARG A 348 21.89 -16.82 -12.23
N ASP A 349 20.77 -17.50 -12.08
CA ASP A 349 19.89 -17.91 -13.18
C ASP A 349 18.52 -17.23 -13.17
N LYS A 350 18.35 -16.29 -12.24
CA LYS A 350 17.21 -15.41 -12.08
C LYS A 350 17.68 -14.12 -11.44
N GLY A 351 16.87 -13.08 -11.55
CA GLY A 351 17.18 -11.75 -11.05
C GLY A 351 17.14 -10.72 -12.16
N PHE A 352 17.87 -9.63 -11.97
CA PHE A 352 17.89 -8.49 -12.87
C PHE A 352 19.01 -8.61 -13.89
N PHE A 353 18.66 -8.82 -15.16
CA PHE A 353 19.60 -8.89 -16.28
C PHE A 353 19.52 -7.59 -17.08
N LEU A 354 20.66 -6.95 -17.35
CA LEU A 354 20.72 -5.74 -18.16
C LEU A 354 21.95 -5.75 -19.07
N GLY A 355 21.70 -5.56 -20.37
CA GLY A 355 22.75 -5.32 -21.36
C GLY A 355 22.70 -3.85 -21.79
N SER A 356 23.83 -3.15 -21.73
CA SER A 356 23.94 -1.75 -22.12
C SER A 356 25.05 -1.58 -23.16
N ARG A 357 24.76 -0.88 -24.24
CA ARG A 357 25.74 -0.43 -25.24
C ARG A 357 25.94 1.06 -25.09
N ASN A 358 27.20 1.49 -24.92
CA ASN A 358 27.59 2.89 -24.93
C ASN A 358 28.78 3.09 -25.89
N GLY A 359 28.50 3.65 -27.07
CA GLY A 359 29.45 3.68 -28.18
C GLY A 359 29.73 2.25 -28.69
N THR A 360 31.00 1.86 -28.64
CA THR A 360 31.46 0.52 -29.01
C THR A 360 31.45 -0.46 -27.85
N ALA A 361 31.36 0.02 -26.61
CA ALA A 361 31.33 -0.84 -25.42
C ALA A 361 29.95 -1.49 -25.25
N ILE A 362 29.95 -2.78 -24.90
CA ILE A 362 28.78 -3.50 -24.41
C ILE A 362 29.10 -4.03 -23.02
N ASP A 363 28.33 -3.57 -22.05
CA ASP A 363 28.40 -3.96 -20.66
C ASP A 363 27.23 -4.87 -20.32
N GLY A 364 27.50 -5.99 -19.64
CA GLY A 364 26.50 -6.84 -19.03
C GLY A 364 26.44 -6.61 -17.53
N TYR A 365 25.25 -6.45 -16.99
CA TYR A 365 25.00 -6.27 -15.56
C TYR A 365 24.05 -7.35 -15.03
N MET A 366 24.33 -7.84 -13.83
CA MET A 366 23.48 -8.73 -13.06
C MET A 366 23.21 -8.11 -11.69
N ASP A 367 21.93 -7.96 -11.32
CA ASP A 367 21.51 -7.37 -10.03
C ASP A 367 22.20 -6.01 -9.75
N GLY A 368 22.30 -5.18 -10.80
CA GLY A 368 22.94 -3.86 -10.77
C GLY A 368 24.48 -3.86 -10.80
N VAL A 369 25.13 -5.03 -10.81
CA VAL A 369 26.59 -5.16 -10.78
C VAL A 369 27.14 -5.56 -12.16
N LEU A 370 28.21 -4.92 -12.61
CA LEU A 370 28.88 -5.25 -13.87
C LEU A 370 29.46 -6.67 -13.80
N VAL A 371 29.08 -7.53 -14.74
CA VAL A 371 29.60 -8.91 -14.86
C VAL A 371 30.60 -9.08 -16.00
N GLY A 372 30.66 -8.14 -16.94
CA GLY A 372 31.62 -8.15 -18.02
C GLY A 372 31.40 -7.02 -19.01
N SER A 373 32.45 -6.75 -19.79
CA SER A 373 32.45 -5.73 -20.84
C SER A 373 33.23 -6.22 -22.05
N ILE A 374 32.77 -5.85 -23.24
CA ILE A 374 33.49 -6.04 -24.50
C ILE A 374 33.39 -4.78 -25.34
N THR A 375 34.24 -4.65 -26.36
CA THR A 375 34.13 -3.55 -27.33
C THR A 375 34.10 -4.10 -28.75
N HIS A 376 33.09 -3.70 -29.52
CA HIS A 376 33.02 -3.97 -30.95
C HIS A 376 31.97 -3.08 -31.65
N ALA A 377 32.06 -3.02 -32.99
CA ALA A 377 31.12 -2.29 -33.81
C ALA A 377 29.67 -2.81 -33.62
N SER A 378 28.70 -1.91 -33.74
CA SER A 378 27.28 -2.28 -33.71
C SER A 378 26.78 -2.70 -35.10
N ALA A 379 25.66 -3.43 -35.14
CA ALA A 379 24.86 -3.63 -36.35
C ALA A 379 23.73 -2.60 -36.37
N ALA A 380 23.09 -2.49 -37.54
CA ALA A 380 21.80 -1.83 -37.63
C ALA A 380 20.80 -2.45 -36.64
N PRO A 381 20.01 -1.65 -35.91
CA PRO A 381 18.96 -2.17 -35.05
C PRO A 381 17.94 -3.00 -35.83
N THR A 382 17.39 -4.03 -35.19
CA THR A 382 16.41 -4.93 -35.83
C THR A 382 15.08 -4.22 -36.11
N ALA A 383 14.48 -4.53 -37.25
CA ALA A 383 13.18 -3.98 -37.67
C ALA A 383 11.98 -4.69 -37.00
N HIS A 384 12.23 -5.77 -36.27
CA HIS A 384 11.19 -6.56 -35.62
C HIS A 384 10.95 -6.14 -34.17
N ALA A 385 9.69 -6.19 -33.75
CA ALA A 385 9.28 -5.83 -32.39
C ALA A 385 9.89 -6.75 -31.34
N VAL A 386 10.36 -6.18 -30.23
CA VAL A 386 10.85 -6.96 -29.09
C VAL A 386 9.73 -7.80 -28.48
N HIS A 387 10.02 -9.05 -28.16
CA HIS A 387 9.13 -9.91 -27.38
C HIS A 387 9.74 -10.12 -26.00
N ILE A 388 8.88 -10.29 -24.99
CA ILE A 388 9.26 -10.69 -23.63
C ILE A 388 8.72 -12.11 -23.43
N LEU A 389 9.52 -12.99 -22.83
CA LEU A 389 9.35 -14.45 -22.77
C LEU A 389 9.50 -15.17 -24.12
N ALA A 390 10.05 -14.49 -25.13
CA ALA A 390 10.45 -15.06 -26.41
C ALA A 390 11.41 -14.10 -27.14
N GLN A 391 11.97 -14.55 -28.27
CA GLN A 391 12.59 -13.69 -29.28
C GLN A 391 11.65 -13.54 -30.48
N ASN A 392 11.55 -12.35 -31.05
CA ASN A 392 11.02 -12.19 -32.41
C ASN A 392 12.14 -12.44 -33.44
N ALA A 393 12.10 -13.57 -34.14
CA ALA A 393 13.02 -13.93 -35.20
C ALA A 393 12.36 -13.73 -36.56
N ASP A 394 12.70 -12.65 -37.25
CA ASP A 394 12.23 -12.37 -38.62
C ASP A 394 10.71 -12.30 -38.75
N GLY A 395 10.02 -11.82 -37.70
CA GLY A 395 8.57 -11.72 -37.64
C GLY A 395 7.88 -12.94 -37.02
N ALA A 396 8.61 -14.00 -36.69
CA ALA A 396 8.10 -15.19 -36.02
C ALA A 396 8.65 -15.32 -34.58
N ALA A 397 7.80 -15.67 -33.63
CA ALA A 397 8.24 -15.92 -32.27
C ALA A 397 9.09 -17.21 -32.19
N PHE A 398 10.23 -17.14 -31.49
CA PHE A 398 11.22 -18.20 -31.35
C PHE A 398 11.82 -18.18 -29.94
N GLY A 399 12.40 -19.31 -29.49
CA GLY A 399 13.19 -19.34 -28.25
C GLY A 399 12.38 -18.97 -27.00
N PHE A 400 11.12 -19.40 -26.95
CA PHE A 400 10.18 -19.13 -25.87
C PHE A 400 10.74 -19.49 -24.49
N CYS A 401 10.34 -18.72 -23.49
CA CYS A 401 10.81 -18.87 -22.12
C CYS A 401 9.69 -19.26 -21.15
N ALA A 402 9.99 -20.19 -20.24
CA ALA A 402 9.05 -20.65 -19.21
C ALA A 402 9.21 -19.92 -17.86
N THR A 403 10.04 -18.87 -17.81
CA THR A 403 10.27 -18.08 -16.59
C THR A 403 9.07 -17.18 -16.26
N GLN A 404 9.05 -16.66 -15.03
CA GLN A 404 8.18 -15.58 -14.59
C GLN A 404 8.95 -14.26 -14.64
N VAL A 405 8.43 -13.27 -15.38
CA VAL A 405 9.04 -11.96 -15.55
C VAL A 405 8.30 -10.88 -14.75
N ALA A 406 9.04 -10.10 -13.97
CA ALA A 406 8.51 -9.04 -13.11
C ALA A 406 8.68 -7.64 -13.70
N MET A 407 9.69 -7.43 -14.53
CA MET A 407 9.99 -6.12 -15.11
C MET A 407 10.74 -6.27 -16.44
N ALA A 408 10.53 -5.32 -17.34
CA ALA A 408 11.32 -5.17 -18.55
C ALA A 408 11.53 -3.68 -18.88
N SER A 409 12.66 -3.35 -19.49
CA SER A 409 12.90 -2.00 -20.03
C SER A 409 13.79 -2.00 -21.27
N VAL A 410 13.63 -0.94 -22.06
CA VAL A 410 14.42 -0.64 -23.26
C VAL A 410 14.61 0.87 -23.37
N GLY A 411 15.76 1.31 -23.86
CA GLY A 411 16.04 2.72 -24.09
C GLY A 411 17.48 2.99 -24.50
N ALA A 412 17.97 4.20 -24.23
CA ALA A 412 19.35 4.63 -24.45
C ALA A 412 20.35 3.93 -23.51
N ALA A 413 21.66 4.06 -23.76
CA ALA A 413 22.68 3.49 -22.88
C ALA A 413 22.51 3.90 -21.42
N LEU A 414 22.63 2.92 -20.52
CA LEU A 414 22.76 3.15 -19.09
C LEU A 414 24.20 2.95 -18.66
N THR A 415 24.71 3.88 -17.85
CA THR A 415 26.01 3.75 -17.16
C THR A 415 25.92 2.74 -16.02
N ALA A 416 27.06 2.34 -15.46
CA ALA A 416 27.08 1.43 -14.30
C ALA A 416 26.28 1.96 -13.10
N THR A 417 26.38 3.27 -12.81
CA THR A 417 25.62 3.90 -11.73
C THR A 417 24.12 3.91 -12.01
N GLU A 418 23.72 4.18 -13.25
CA GLU A 418 22.31 4.18 -13.65
C GLU A 418 21.72 2.76 -13.67
N ALA A 419 22.48 1.76 -14.11
CA ALA A 419 22.07 0.36 -14.07
C ALA A 419 21.90 -0.14 -12.62
N ALA A 420 22.81 0.25 -11.72
CA ALA A 420 22.69 -0.04 -10.30
C ALA A 420 21.47 0.67 -9.68
N ALA A 421 21.26 1.96 -10.01
CA ALA A 421 20.12 2.73 -9.51
C ALA A 421 18.77 2.16 -10.00
N LEU A 422 18.68 1.72 -11.26
CA LEU A 422 17.48 1.07 -11.79
C LEU A 422 17.17 -0.27 -11.10
N HIS A 423 18.19 -1.00 -10.67
CA HIS A 423 18.01 -2.24 -9.90
C HIS A 423 17.61 -1.97 -8.44
N SER A 424 18.15 -0.91 -7.83
CA SER A 424 17.86 -0.54 -6.44
C SER A 424 16.50 0.12 -6.25
N ALA A 425 15.99 0.80 -7.27
CA ALA A 425 14.64 1.36 -7.33
C ALA A 425 13.58 0.26 -7.49
#